data_AF-A0A3M7NSH2-F1
#
_entry.id   AF-A0A3M7NSH2-F1
#
_cell.length_a   1.000
_cell.length_b   1.000
_cell.length_c   1.000
_cell.angle_alpha   90.00
_cell.angle_beta   90.00
_cell.angle_gamma   90.00
#
_symmetry.space_group_name_H-M   'P 1'
#
loop_
_entity.id
_entity.type
_entity.pdbx_description
1 polymer ?
#
loop_
_entity_poly.entity_id
_entity_poly.type
_entity_poly.pdbx_seq_one_letter_code
_entity_poly.pdbx_strand_id
1 'polypeptide(L)'
;MMDRYHNHFRETWNMLYKACSTSTRPDGTSIRAFLMHGLHLCQALTTHHTIEEQHIFPRLAMRMPIFKPNETLIQQHEQIHQGLDKLEAYLTACLYGEKDLRLDAMKAIMDSFGQVLWAHLDLEVKMLDADSMSKYWTKDEMLAMNW
;
A
#
# COMPACT_ATOMS: atom_id res chain seq x y z
N MET A 1 10.75 5.43 9.34
CA MET A 1 9.40 6.03 9.18
C MET A 1 8.58 5.21 8.20
N MET A 2 9.04 4.98 6.96
CA MET A 2 8.32 4.14 5.99
C MET A 2 7.94 2.77 6.51
N ASP A 3 8.88 2.02 7.09
CA ASP A 3 8.55 0.68 7.59
C ASP A 3 7.42 0.68 8.64
N ARG A 4 7.25 1.77 9.41
CA ARG A 4 6.10 1.90 10.33
C ARG A 4 4.77 2.02 9.57
N TYR A 5 4.71 2.87 8.55
CA TYR A 5 3.50 2.99 7.71
C TYR A 5 3.21 1.68 6.98
N HIS A 6 4.24 1.04 6.43
CA HIS A 6 4.10 -0.21 5.68
C HIS A 6 3.60 -1.33 6.59
N ASN A 7 4.09 -1.41 7.83
CA ASN A 7 3.62 -2.40 8.79
C ASN A 7 2.15 -2.19 9.16
N HIS A 8 1.67 -0.95 9.25
CA HIS A 8 0.24 -0.69 9.43
C HIS A 8 -0.61 -1.17 8.23
N PHE A 9 -0.12 -0.98 7.00
CA PHE A 9 -0.78 -1.53 5.80
C PHE A 9 -0.79 -3.06 5.82
N ARG A 10 0.35 -3.69 6.14
CA ARG A 10 0.47 -5.15 6.25
C ARG A 10 -0.47 -5.72 7.31
N GLU A 11 -0.60 -5.08 8.47
CA GLU A 11 -1.52 -5.50 9.53
C GLU A 11 -2.98 -5.49 9.04
N THR A 12 -3.41 -4.38 8.44
CA THR A 12 -4.77 -4.24 7.91
C THR A 12 -5.03 -5.20 6.75
N TRP A 13 -4.08 -5.31 5.81
CA TRP A 13 -4.13 -6.28 4.71
C TRP A 13 -4.30 -7.70 5.23
N ASN A 14 -3.46 -8.12 6.18
CA ASN A 14 -3.48 -9.48 6.71
C ASN A 14 -4.80 -9.81 7.42
N MET A 15 -5.39 -8.85 8.13
CA MET A 15 -6.72 -9.01 8.74
C MET A 15 -7.79 -9.27 7.67
N LEU A 16 -7.83 -8.43 6.62
CA LEU A 16 -8.80 -8.56 5.52
C LEU A 16 -8.58 -9.85 4.73
N TYR A 17 -7.32 -10.15 4.39
CA TYR A 17 -6.93 -11.30 3.59
C TYR A 17 -7.16 -12.62 4.35
N LYS A 18 -6.92 -12.64 5.66
CA LYS A 18 -7.27 -13.78 6.52
C LYS A 18 -8.76 -14.03 6.50
N ALA A 19 -9.58 -13.00 6.67
CA ALA A 19 -11.03 -13.14 6.62
C ALA A 19 -11.51 -13.71 5.27
N CYS A 20 -10.92 -13.23 4.17
CA CYS A 20 -11.17 -13.76 2.83
C CYS A 20 -10.76 -15.24 2.69
N SER A 21 -9.62 -15.61 3.25
CA SER A 21 -9.05 -16.96 3.14
C SER A 21 -9.73 -18.00 4.02
N THR A 22 -10.28 -17.59 5.18
CA THR A 22 -11.01 -18.47 6.10
C THR A 22 -12.52 -18.38 5.97
N SER A 23 -13.02 -17.54 5.04
CA SER A 23 -14.44 -17.21 4.88
C SER A 23 -15.11 -16.75 6.20
N THR A 24 -14.33 -16.20 7.13
CA THR A 24 -14.77 -15.83 8.47
C THR A 24 -14.21 -14.46 8.85
N ARG A 25 -15.09 -13.49 9.11
CA ARG A 25 -14.68 -12.16 9.59
C ARG A 25 -14.10 -12.26 11.02
N PRO A 26 -13.27 -11.29 11.44
CA PRO A 26 -12.77 -11.28 12.82
C PRO A 26 -13.92 -11.22 13.84
N ASP A 27 -13.77 -11.96 14.94
CA ASP A 27 -14.78 -12.01 16.00
C ASP A 27 -15.11 -10.61 16.54
N GLY A 28 -16.38 -10.37 16.83
CA GLY A 28 -16.87 -9.07 17.31
C GLY A 28 -16.83 -7.95 16.26
N THR A 29 -16.40 -8.20 15.03
CA THR A 29 -16.35 -7.19 13.97
C THR A 29 -17.63 -7.20 13.14
N SER A 30 -18.37 -6.09 13.17
CA SER A 30 -19.56 -5.92 12.32
C SER A 30 -19.17 -5.86 10.83
N ILE A 31 -20.12 -6.18 9.95
CA ILE A 31 -19.91 -6.07 8.49
C ILE A 31 -19.48 -4.65 8.12
N ARG A 32 -20.15 -3.64 8.68
CA ARG A 32 -19.83 -2.23 8.44
C ARG A 32 -18.39 -1.90 8.86
N ALA A 33 -17.98 -2.31 10.07
CA ALA A 33 -16.61 -2.07 10.54
C ALA A 33 -15.58 -2.76 9.63
N PHE A 34 -15.84 -4.00 9.22
CA PHE A 34 -14.98 -4.75 8.31
C PHE A 34 -14.79 -4.04 6.96
N LEU A 35 -15.89 -3.56 6.35
CA LEU A 35 -15.84 -2.81 5.10
C LEU A 35 -15.07 -1.49 5.25
N MET A 36 -15.31 -0.77 6.37
CA MET A 36 -14.59 0.48 6.65
C MET A 36 -13.08 0.26 6.81
N HIS A 37 -12.62 -0.85 7.40
CA HIS A 37 -11.18 -1.17 7.44
C HIS A 37 -10.57 -1.31 6.04
N GLY A 38 -11.27 -1.96 5.11
CA GLY A 38 -10.82 -2.07 3.72
C GLY A 38 -10.81 -0.73 2.98
N LEU A 39 -11.84 0.10 3.17
CA LEU A 39 -11.89 1.44 2.57
C LEU A 39 -10.78 2.35 3.12
N HIS A 40 -10.55 2.33 4.43
CA HIS A 40 -9.45 3.08 5.04
C HIS A 40 -8.08 2.60 4.53
N LEU A 41 -7.89 1.30 4.29
CA LEU A 41 -6.65 0.79 3.68
C LEU A 41 -6.44 1.38 2.28
N CYS A 42 -7.48 1.39 1.44
CA CYS A 42 -7.41 1.95 0.08
C CYS A 42 -7.05 3.45 0.11
N GLN A 43 -7.74 4.21 0.96
CA GLN A 43 -7.48 5.64 1.12
C GLN A 43 -6.07 5.92 1.67
N ALA A 44 -5.62 5.16 2.66
CA ALA A 44 -4.34 5.37 3.31
C ALA A 44 -3.16 5.03 2.39
N LEU A 45 -3.22 3.91 1.65
CA LEU A 45 -2.23 3.58 0.62
C LEU A 45 -2.22 4.64 -0.49
N THR A 46 -3.39 5.08 -0.95
CA THR A 46 -3.48 6.11 -2.00
C THR A 46 -2.85 7.43 -1.55
N THR A 47 -3.13 7.87 -0.34
CA THR A 47 -2.55 9.10 0.23
C THR A 47 -1.04 8.97 0.39
N HIS A 48 -0.57 7.82 0.88
CA HIS A 48 0.85 7.52 1.07
C HIS A 48 1.64 7.59 -0.24
N HIS A 49 1.20 6.86 -1.28
CA HIS A 49 1.86 6.91 -2.59
C HIS A 49 1.79 8.30 -3.22
N THR A 50 0.68 9.03 -3.02
CA THR A 50 0.55 10.41 -3.52
C THR A 50 1.62 11.32 -2.91
N ILE A 51 1.84 11.22 -1.59
CA ILE A 51 2.89 12.01 -0.91
C ILE A 51 4.28 11.61 -1.42
N GLU A 52 4.52 10.32 -1.61
CA GLU A 52 5.78 9.81 -2.13
C GLU A 52 6.09 10.37 -3.51
N GLU A 53 5.18 10.22 -4.45
CA GLU A 53 5.36 10.66 -5.82
C GLU A 53 5.45 12.19 -5.95
N GLN A 54 4.71 12.94 -5.13
CA GLN A 54 4.71 14.40 -5.21
C GLN A 54 5.89 15.06 -4.50
N HIS A 55 6.42 14.43 -3.44
CA HIS A 55 7.33 15.12 -2.52
C HIS A 55 8.62 14.35 -2.21
N ILE A 56 8.58 13.02 -2.16
CA ILE A 56 9.72 12.20 -1.71
C ILE A 56 10.54 11.69 -2.89
N PHE A 57 9.89 10.97 -3.81
CA PHE A 57 10.54 10.34 -4.96
C PHE A 57 11.24 11.33 -5.88
N PRO A 58 10.68 12.52 -6.20
CA PRO A 58 11.38 13.50 -7.03
C PRO A 58 12.75 13.91 -6.45
N ARG A 59 12.85 14.01 -5.12
CA ARG A 59 14.11 14.36 -4.45
C ARG A 59 15.10 13.20 -4.46
N LEU A 60 14.64 11.98 -4.20
CA LEU A 60 15.49 10.78 -4.24
C LEU A 60 15.99 10.50 -5.66
N ALA A 61 15.14 10.68 -6.67
CA ALA A 61 15.42 10.46 -8.08
C ALA A 61 16.60 11.30 -8.62
N MET A 62 16.96 12.40 -7.94
CA MET A 62 18.14 13.20 -8.28
C MET A 62 19.43 12.38 -8.27
N ARG A 63 19.53 11.36 -7.40
CA ARG A 63 20.73 10.50 -7.28
C ARG A 63 20.44 9.01 -7.31
N MET A 64 19.21 8.59 -7.07
CA MET A 64 18.82 7.18 -6.97
C MET A 64 17.89 6.82 -8.13
N PRO A 65 18.42 6.19 -9.22
CA PRO A 65 17.65 5.98 -10.44
C PRO A 65 16.33 5.24 -10.26
N ILE A 66 16.22 4.31 -9.31
CA ILE A 66 14.99 3.50 -9.09
C ILE A 66 13.75 4.34 -8.74
N PHE A 67 13.92 5.58 -8.29
CA PHE A 67 12.84 6.52 -7.97
C PHE A 67 12.47 7.43 -9.14
N LYS A 68 13.13 7.30 -10.30
CA LYS A 68 12.79 8.10 -11.49
C LYS A 68 11.43 7.70 -12.06
N PRO A 69 10.78 8.58 -12.83
CA PRO A 69 9.57 8.23 -13.56
C PRO A 69 9.78 7.00 -14.44
N ASN A 70 8.74 6.16 -14.55
CA ASN A 70 8.73 4.91 -15.31
C ASN A 70 9.69 3.81 -14.79
N GLU A 71 10.27 3.96 -13.60
CA GLU A 71 11.08 2.90 -12.97
C GLU A 71 10.22 2.02 -12.06
N THR A 72 10.81 0.93 -11.56
CA THR A 72 10.12 -0.16 -10.85
C THR A 72 9.15 0.32 -9.76
N LEU A 73 9.55 1.23 -8.87
CA LEU A 73 8.70 1.67 -7.76
C LEU A 73 7.44 2.41 -8.25
N ILE A 74 7.59 3.29 -9.25
CA ILE A 74 6.46 4.00 -9.87
C ILE A 74 5.53 3.04 -10.61
N GLN A 75 6.09 2.10 -11.39
CA GLN A 75 5.28 1.09 -12.09
C GLN A 75 4.53 0.16 -11.10
N GLN A 76 5.10 -0.08 -9.92
CA GLN A 76 4.43 -0.82 -8.86
C GLN A 76 3.27 -0.01 -8.27
N HIS A 77 3.44 1.30 -8.01
CA HIS A 77 2.34 2.17 -7.58
C HIS A 77 1.17 2.11 -8.56
N GLU A 78 1.42 2.27 -9.86
CA GLU A 78 0.37 2.22 -10.89
C GLU A 78 -0.43 0.90 -10.85
N GLN A 79 0.26 -0.23 -10.74
CA GLN A 79 -0.40 -1.55 -10.63
C GLN A 79 -1.18 -1.70 -9.32
N ILE A 80 -0.64 -1.20 -8.20
CA ILE A 80 -1.32 -1.22 -6.91
C ILE A 80 -2.59 -0.36 -6.98
N HIS A 81 -2.52 0.85 -7.53
CA HIS A 81 -3.69 1.72 -7.69
C HIS A 81 -4.80 1.09 -8.52
N GLN A 82 -4.48 0.40 -9.62
CA GLN A 82 -5.48 -0.35 -10.39
C GLN A 82 -6.18 -1.45 -9.56
N GLY A 83 -5.47 -2.04 -8.60
CA GLY A 83 -6.03 -3.02 -7.66
C GLY A 83 -6.86 -2.36 -6.55
N LEU A 84 -6.38 -1.24 -6.01
CA LEU A 84 -7.07 -0.45 -4.99
C LEU A 84 -8.39 0.12 -5.51
N ASP A 85 -8.42 0.65 -6.74
CA ASP A 85 -9.65 1.17 -7.37
C ASP A 85 -10.74 0.09 -7.44
N LYS A 86 -10.36 -1.14 -7.82
CA LYS A 86 -11.29 -2.29 -7.88
C LYS A 86 -11.77 -2.67 -6.48
N LEU A 87 -10.87 -2.68 -5.51
CA LEU A 87 -11.18 -3.04 -4.13
C LEU A 87 -12.11 -2.01 -3.49
N GLU A 88 -11.79 -0.73 -3.62
CA GLU A 88 -12.58 0.38 -3.10
C GLU A 88 -13.98 0.41 -3.72
N ALA A 89 -14.09 0.26 -5.05
CA ALA A 89 -15.39 0.20 -5.72
C ALA A 89 -16.24 -0.98 -5.21
N TYR A 90 -15.64 -2.16 -5.05
CA TYR A 90 -16.33 -3.33 -4.53
C TYR A 90 -16.81 -3.14 -3.08
N LEU A 91 -15.92 -2.68 -2.19
CA LEU A 91 -16.24 -2.45 -0.79
C LEU A 91 -17.29 -1.35 -0.61
N THR A 92 -17.24 -0.31 -1.43
CA THR A 92 -18.22 0.78 -1.45
C THR A 92 -19.60 0.26 -1.85
N ALA A 93 -19.68 -0.51 -2.94
CA ALA A 93 -20.94 -1.15 -3.35
C ALA A 93 -21.52 -2.05 -2.25
N CYS A 94 -20.67 -2.79 -1.54
CA CYS A 94 -21.11 -3.58 -0.38
C CYS A 94 -21.57 -2.71 0.81
N LEU A 95 -20.89 -1.59 1.07
CA LEU A 95 -21.22 -0.70 2.18
C LEU A 95 -22.60 -0.04 2.00
N TYR A 96 -22.95 0.28 0.76
CA TYR A 96 -24.24 0.91 0.41
C TYR A 96 -25.34 -0.09 0.04
N GLY A 97 -25.06 -1.40 0.10
CA GLY A 97 -26.06 -2.45 -0.14
C GLY A 97 -26.38 -2.69 -1.62
N GLU A 98 -25.56 -2.19 -2.54
CA GLU A 98 -25.66 -2.49 -3.97
C GLU A 98 -25.19 -3.92 -4.30
N LYS A 99 -24.33 -4.48 -3.44
CA LYS A 99 -23.83 -5.85 -3.54
C LYS A 99 -23.77 -6.52 -2.16
N ASP A 100 -24.06 -7.81 -2.11
CA ASP A 100 -23.74 -8.61 -0.93
C ASP A 100 -22.22 -8.82 -0.80
N LEU A 101 -21.71 -8.76 0.42
CA LEU A 101 -20.30 -9.03 0.69
C LEU A 101 -19.98 -10.51 0.43
N ARG A 102 -19.24 -10.75 -0.64
CA ARG A 102 -18.66 -12.03 -1.04
C ARG A 102 -17.15 -12.02 -0.75
N LEU A 103 -16.72 -12.82 0.22
CA LEU A 103 -15.32 -12.87 0.67
C LEU A 103 -14.39 -13.51 -0.38
N ASP A 104 -14.90 -14.45 -1.17
CA ASP A 104 -14.22 -15.03 -2.33
C ASP A 104 -13.99 -13.99 -3.44
N ALA A 105 -15.00 -13.16 -3.73
CA ALA A 105 -14.87 -12.09 -4.71
C ALA A 105 -13.88 -11.00 -4.24
N MET A 106 -13.95 -10.63 -2.95
CA MET A 106 -12.98 -9.71 -2.36
C MET A 106 -11.56 -10.28 -2.45
N LYS A 107 -11.38 -11.58 -2.14
CA LYS A 107 -10.08 -12.25 -2.23
C LYS A 107 -9.50 -12.15 -3.64
N ALA A 108 -10.31 -12.44 -4.67
CA ALA A 108 -9.85 -12.39 -6.05
C ALA A 108 -9.34 -10.99 -6.45
N ILE A 109 -9.98 -9.92 -5.94
CA ILE A 109 -9.50 -8.56 -6.14
C ILE A 109 -8.17 -8.36 -5.40
N MET A 110 -8.06 -8.74 -4.14
CA MET A 110 -6.81 -8.64 -3.37
C MET A 110 -5.66 -9.43 -4.02
N ASP A 111 -5.94 -10.64 -4.51
CA ASP A 111 -4.96 -11.49 -5.21
C ASP A 111 -4.41 -10.83 -6.48
N SER A 112 -5.20 -9.97 -7.15
CA SER A 112 -4.81 -9.34 -8.41
C SER A 112 -3.66 -8.34 -8.28
N PHE A 113 -3.38 -7.83 -7.08
CA PHE A 113 -2.29 -6.88 -6.84
C PHE A 113 -1.48 -7.17 -5.57
N GLY A 114 -1.87 -8.16 -4.75
CA GLY A 114 -1.21 -8.45 -3.48
C GLY A 114 0.27 -8.75 -3.62
N GLN A 115 0.69 -9.55 -4.60
CA GLN A 115 2.11 -9.82 -4.82
C GLN A 115 2.91 -8.54 -5.11
N VAL A 116 2.35 -7.64 -5.92
CA VAL A 116 2.99 -6.36 -6.27
C VAL A 116 3.07 -5.45 -5.05
N LEU A 117 1.99 -5.35 -4.26
CA LEU A 117 1.97 -4.57 -3.02
C LEU A 117 3.05 -5.05 -2.05
N TRP A 118 3.12 -6.35 -1.76
CA TRP A 118 4.13 -6.87 -0.83
C TRP A 118 5.55 -6.65 -1.31
N ALA A 119 5.82 -6.89 -2.60
CA ALA A 119 7.15 -6.66 -3.17
C ALA A 119 7.54 -5.18 -3.13
N HIS A 120 6.59 -4.28 -3.37
CA HIS A 120 6.78 -2.84 -3.30
C HIS A 120 7.14 -2.38 -1.88
N LEU A 121 6.32 -2.77 -0.88
CA LEU A 121 6.53 -2.38 0.52
C LEU A 121 7.88 -2.86 1.08
N ASP A 122 8.42 -3.98 0.58
CA ASP A 122 9.74 -4.50 0.96
C ASP A 122 10.87 -3.79 0.21
N LEU A 123 10.72 -3.61 -1.11
CA LEU A 123 11.73 -2.99 -1.96
C LEU A 123 11.99 -1.55 -1.54
N GLU A 124 10.94 -0.78 -1.29
CA GLU A 124 11.10 0.62 -0.91
C GLU A 124 11.85 0.76 0.43
N VAL A 125 11.47 -0.03 1.45
CA VAL A 125 12.17 -0.02 2.75
C VAL A 125 13.65 -0.35 2.57
N LYS A 126 13.97 -1.34 1.74
CA LYS A 126 15.35 -1.69 1.41
C LYS A 126 16.07 -0.55 0.69
N MET A 127 15.43 0.14 -0.24
CA MET A 127 16.07 1.24 -0.96
C MET A 127 16.30 2.47 -0.06
N LEU A 128 15.44 2.66 0.95
CA LEU A 128 15.53 3.76 1.92
C LEU A 128 16.33 3.41 3.18
N ASP A 129 16.90 2.21 3.27
CA ASP A 129 17.75 1.84 4.40
C ASP A 129 19.10 2.59 4.38
N ALA A 130 19.80 2.56 5.51
CA ALA A 130 21.05 3.30 5.68
C ALA A 130 22.14 2.86 4.70
N ASP A 131 22.21 1.56 4.37
CA ASP A 131 23.23 0.98 3.50
C ASP A 131 22.98 1.37 2.04
N SER A 132 21.73 1.42 1.60
CA SER A 132 21.35 1.85 0.26
C SER A 132 21.48 3.36 0.10
N MET A 133 21.03 4.14 1.08
CA MET A 133 21.09 5.59 1.04
C MET A 133 22.54 6.12 1.10
N SER A 134 23.40 5.50 1.91
CA SER A 134 24.82 5.92 2.05
C SER A 134 25.65 5.78 0.78
N LYS A 135 25.17 5.03 -0.22
CA LYS A 135 25.79 4.95 -1.56
C LYS A 135 25.60 6.23 -2.39
N TYR A 136 24.62 7.06 -2.05
CA TYR A 136 24.21 8.22 -2.85
C TYR A 136 24.23 9.54 -2.07
N TRP A 137 24.11 9.46 -0.75
CA TRP A 137 23.94 10.62 0.13
C TRP A 137 24.90 10.53 1.31
N THR A 138 25.50 11.66 1.67
CA THR A 138 26.26 11.77 2.92
C THR A 138 25.32 11.77 4.12
N LYS A 139 25.86 11.48 5.31
CA LYS A 139 25.08 11.52 6.56
C LYS A 139 24.43 12.87 6.81
N ASP A 140 25.15 13.96 6.58
CA ASP A 140 24.64 15.31 6.80
C ASP A 140 23.53 15.66 5.81
N GLU A 141 23.66 15.23 4.54
CA GLU A 141 22.58 15.38 3.55
C GLU A 141 21.33 14.60 3.95
N MET A 142 21.48 13.35 4.43
CA MET A 142 20.35 12.54 4.91
C MET A 142 19.67 13.16 6.12
N LEU A 143 20.41 13.72 7.07
CA LEU A 143 19.85 14.42 8.24
C LEU A 143 19.15 15.73 7.86
N ALA A 144 19.60 16.40 6.81
CA ALA A 144 18.97 17.60 6.26
C ALA A 144 17.77 17.30 5.33
N MET A 145 17.49 16.03 5.06
CA MET A 145 16.26 15.64 4.39
C MET A 145 15.10 15.65 5.37
N ASN A 146 14.44 16.82 5.49
CA ASN A 146 13.12 16.89 6.09
C ASN A 146 12.13 16.18 5.17
N TRP A 147 11.67 15.01 5.61
CA TRP A 147 10.60 14.21 5.03
C TRP A 147 9.33 14.37 5.85
#